data_AF-A0A9P2WS25-F1
#
_entry.id   AF-A0A9P2WS25-F1
#
_cell.length_a   1.000
_cell.length_b   1.000
_cell.length_c   1.000
_cell.angle_alpha   90.00
_cell.angle_beta   90.00
_cell.angle_gamma   90.00
#
_symmetry.space_group_name_H-M   'P 1'
#
loop_
_entity.id
_entity.type
_entity.pdbx_description
1 polymer ?
#
loop_
_entity_poly.entity_id
_entity_poly.type
_entity_poly.pdbx_seq_one_letter_code
_entity_poly.pdbx_strand_id
1 'polypeptide(L)' 'MERGSDKHGPRLDESLKHEIEGALKSGGPTRAHEDREPEPLVDDEGIPATDREAIQRRQRSE' A
#
# COMPACT_ATOMS: atom_id res chain seq x y z
N MET A 1 24.45 -15.58 -4.43
CA MET A 1 23.40 -14.54 -4.39
C MET A 1 22.20 -15.19 -3.73
N GLU A 2 22.01 -14.94 -2.44
CA GLU A 2 20.84 -15.44 -1.71
C GLU A 2 19.66 -14.53 -2.06
N ARG A 3 18.59 -15.11 -2.62
CA ARG A 3 17.41 -14.40 -3.11
C ARG A 3 16.17 -14.89 -2.37
N GLY A 4 16.19 -14.83 -1.04
CA GLY A 4 15.09 -15.29 -0.20
C GLY A 4 15.14 -14.68 1.20
N SER A 5 14.06 -14.82 1.96
CA SER A 5 14.03 -14.50 3.38
C SER A 5 14.79 -15.58 4.16
N ASP A 6 15.75 -15.19 5.00
CA ASP A 6 16.45 -16.16 5.87
C ASP A 6 15.51 -16.73 6.96
N LYS A 7 14.34 -16.11 7.18
CA LYS A 7 13.38 -16.52 8.21
C LYS A 7 12.36 -17.55 7.72
N HIS A 8 12.08 -17.57 6.42
CA HIS A 8 10.95 -18.31 5.85
C HIS A 8 11.39 -19.03 4.58
N GLY A 9 10.88 -20.24 4.36
CA GLY A 9 11.19 -20.99 3.14
C GLY A 9 10.52 -20.36 1.88
N PRO A 10 11.01 -20.69 0.67
CA PRO A 10 10.53 -20.07 -0.58
C PRO A 10 9.02 -20.14 -0.79
N ARG A 11 8.38 -21.25 -0.39
CA ARG A 11 6.91 -21.40 -0.49
C ARG A 11 6.15 -20.42 0.39
N LEU A 12 6.63 -20.20 1.61
CA LEU A 12 6.00 -19.28 2.55
C LEU A 12 6.21 -17.84 2.09
N ASP A 13 7.42 -17.52 1.62
CA ASP A 13 7.72 -16.22 1.01
C ASP A 13 6.83 -15.91 -0.19
N GLU A 14 6.60 -16.89 -1.08
CA GLU A 14 5.69 -16.72 -2.22
C GLU A 14 4.25 -16.46 -1.75
N SER A 15 3.77 -17.18 -0.73
CA SER A 15 2.42 -16.96 -0.20
C SER A 15 2.26 -15.58 0.43
N LEU A 16 3.25 -15.16 1.22
CA LEU A 16 3.28 -13.83 1.83
C LEU A 16 3.32 -12.76 0.76
N LYS A 17 4.20 -12.90 -0.24
CA LYS A 17 4.28 -11.97 -1.37
C LYS A 17 2.91 -11.76 -2.01
N HIS A 18 2.17 -12.83 -2.30
CA HIS A 18 0.84 -12.70 -2.89
C HIS A 18 -0.16 -11.96 -1.99
N GLU A 19 -0.09 -12.15 -0.67
CA GLU A 19 -0.94 -11.45 0.30
C GLU A 19 -0.67 -9.93 0.28
N ILE A 20 0.60 -9.52 0.32
CA ILE A 20 0.96 -8.09 0.37
C ILE A 20 0.98 -7.40 -1.00
N GLU A 21 1.12 -8.14 -2.10
CA GLU A 21 1.22 -7.56 -3.44
C GLU A 21 -0.01 -6.74 -3.83
N GLY A 22 -1.21 -7.18 -3.45
CA GLY A 22 -2.45 -6.43 -3.67
C GLY A 22 -2.50 -5.11 -2.89
N ALA A 23 -2.06 -5.12 -1.64
CA ALA A 23 -2.01 -3.91 -0.81
C ALA A 23 -0.97 -2.90 -1.31
N LEU A 24 0.17 -3.37 -1.82
CA LEU A 24 1.24 -2.49 -2.28
C LEU A 24 0.95 -1.83 -3.64
N LYS A 25 0.20 -2.51 -4.52
CA LYS A 25 -0.09 -2.03 -5.89
C LYS A 25 -1.38 -1.23 -6.02
N SER A 26 -2.35 -1.42 -5.13
CA SER A 26 -3.70 -0.84 -5.25
C SER A 26 -3.74 0.67 -5.06
N GLY A 27 -2.76 1.27 -4.38
CA GLY A 27 -2.75 2.71 -4.12
C GLY A 27 -3.86 3.20 -3.17
N GLY A 28 -4.58 2.27 -2.51
CA GLY A 28 -5.72 2.54 -1.65
C GLY A 28 -6.18 1.30 -0.87
N PRO A 29 -7.31 1.38 -0.13
CA PRO A 29 -7.85 0.25 0.62
C PRO A 29 -8.16 -0.95 -0.29
N THR A 30 -7.79 -2.17 0.14
CA THR A 30 -8.05 -3.41 -0.60
C THR A 30 -9.23 -4.22 -0.06
N ARG A 31 -10.00 -3.66 0.88
CA ARG A 31 -11.15 -4.37 1.48
C ARG A 31 -12.33 -4.38 0.52
N ALA A 32 -13.19 -5.40 0.66
CA ALA A 32 -14.33 -5.62 -0.24
C ALA A 32 -15.47 -4.59 -0.08
N HIS A 33 -15.57 -3.94 1.07
CA HIS A 33 -16.64 -3.00 1.41
C HIS A 33 -16.05 -1.61 1.65
N GLU A 34 -15.90 -0.84 0.58
CA GLU A 34 -15.42 0.54 0.63
C GLU A 34 -16.36 1.45 1.43
N ASP A 35 -17.67 1.17 1.43
CA ASP A 35 -18.70 1.87 2.21
C ASP A 35 -18.52 1.78 3.73
N ARG A 36 -17.69 0.83 4.19
CA ARG A 36 -17.34 0.64 5.60
C ARG A 36 -15.97 1.20 5.94
N GLU A 37 -15.22 1.70 4.96
CA GLU A 37 -13.96 2.37 5.25
C GLU A 37 -14.25 3.74 5.88
N PRO A 38 -13.50 4.14 6.91
CA PRO A 38 -13.59 5.50 7.40
C PRO A 38 -13.16 6.46 6.29
N GLU A 39 -13.82 7.61 6.20
CA GLU A 39 -13.39 8.67 5.29
C GLU A 39 -11.94 9.08 5.60
N PRO A 40 -11.10 9.28 4.57
CA PRO A 40 -9.70 9.65 4.77
C PRO A 40 -9.58 11.07 5.32
N LEU A 41 -8.59 11.28 6.18
CA LEU A 41 -8.19 12.63 6.56
C LEU A 41 -7.71 13.37 5.31
N VAL A 42 -8.14 14.62 5.16
CA VAL A 42 -7.73 15.50 4.07
C VAL A 42 -6.83 16.60 4.62
N ASP A 43 -5.85 17.02 3.83
CA ASP A 43 -5.01 18.18 4.16
C ASP A 43 -5.64 19.50 3.68
N ASP A 44 -4.92 20.62 3.89
CA ASP A 44 -5.39 21.98 3.58
C ASP A 44 -5.60 22.19 2.06
N GLU A 45 -4.95 21.39 1.22
CA GLU A 45 -5.13 21.40 -0.25
C GLU A 45 -6.22 20.40 -0.72
N GLY A 46 -6.88 19.71 0.20
CA GLY A 46 -7.94 18.74 -0.08
C GLY A 46 -7.43 17.40 -0.59
N ILE A 47 -6.15 17.08 -0.39
CA ILE A 47 -5.58 15.79 -0.79
C ILE A 47 -5.87 14.76 0.32
N PRO A 48 -6.52 13.62 -0.01
CA PRO A 48 -6.72 12.54 0.95
C PRO A 48 -5.39 11.91 1.40
N ALA A 49 -5.26 11.59 2.68
CA ALA A 49 -4.11 10.90 3.25
C ALA A 49 -3.89 9.49 2.65
N THR A 50 -4.91 8.92 2.00
CA THR A 50 -4.84 7.65 1.30
C THR A 50 -4.33 7.76 -0.14
N ASP A 51 -4.29 8.97 -0.74
CA ASP A 51 -3.81 9.16 -2.10
C ASP A 51 -2.27 9.22 -2.14
N ARG A 52 -1.67 8.04 -2.23
CA ARG A 52 -0.22 7.86 -2.25
C ARG A 52 0.45 8.59 -3.42
N GLU A 53 -0.19 8.67 -4.58
CA GLU A 53 0.43 9.33 -5.74
C GLU A 53 0.48 10.84 -5.56
N ALA A 54 -0.60 11.44 -5.08
CA ALA A 54 -0.66 12.86 -4.81
C ALA A 54 0.39 13.26 -3.75
N ILE A 55 0.52 12.47 -2.68
CA ILE A 55 1.54 12.68 -1.63
C ILE A 55 2.97 12.59 -2.21
N GLN A 56 3.26 11.60 -3.05
CA GLN A 56 4.58 11.43 -3.65
C GLN A 56 4.94 12.54 -4.64
N ARG A 57 3.96 13.08 -5.36
CA ARG A 57 4.18 14.22 -6.27
C ARG A 57 4.53 15.47 -5.48
N ARG A 58 3.87 15.72 -4.35
CA ARG A 58 4.20 16.84 -3.44
C ARG A 58 5.63 16.72 -2.91
N GLN A 59 5.99 15.57 -2.33
CA GLN A 59 7.32 15.33 -1.75
C GLN A 59 8.47 15.46 -2.75
N ARG A 60 8.21 15.27 -4.05
CA ARG A 60 9.21 15.44 -5.10
C ARG A 60 9.31 16.89 -5.59
N SER A 61 8.27 17.69 -5.35
CA SER A 61 8.20 19.08 -5.75
C SER A 61 8.78 20.03 -4.68
N GLU A 62 8.89 19.56 -3.44
CA GLU A 62 9.60 20.23 -2.33
C GLU A 62 11.12 19.95 -2.39
#